data_AF-A0A661JRQ0-F1
#
_entry.id   AF-A0A661JRQ0-F1
#
_cell.length_a   1.000
_cell.length_b   1.000
_cell.length_c   1.000
_cell.angle_alpha   90.00
_cell.angle_beta   90.00
_cell.angle_gamma   90.00
#
_symmetry.space_group_name_H-M   'P 1'
#
loop_
_entity.id
_entity.type
_entity.pdbx_description
1 polymer ?
#
loop_
_entity_poly.entity_id
_entity_poly.type
_entity_poly.pdbx_seq_one_letter_code
_entity_poly.pdbx_strand_id
1 'polypeptide(L)'
;MRDAGRLVLERAKQIQERLAQGESPEELAKELASWEETLEDFPSLIDELVKSPDPKVAHLLGTLLSSRSWDKGKAKAIKRGLFKLRQRGVRWEEKREGRGVLRPAPPPQFEGYLGAIDSRGHRVVAIHRSRPLGMGVLYWGMVRDEEGMVRFERMEGKK
;
A
#
# COMPACT_ATOMS: atom_id res chain seq x y z
N MET A 1 13.35 -32.13 22.57
CA MET A 1 12.15 -31.87 21.74
C MET A 1 10.85 -31.67 22.53
N ARG A 2 10.70 -32.06 23.80
CA ARG A 2 9.43 -31.85 24.56
C ARG A 2 9.23 -30.41 25.06
N ASP A 3 10.29 -29.62 25.21
CA ASP A 3 10.21 -28.29 25.83
C ASP A 3 9.78 -27.17 24.88
N ALA A 4 10.19 -27.22 23.61
CA ALA A 4 9.84 -26.19 22.62
C ALA A 4 8.32 -26.10 22.39
N GLY A 5 7.62 -27.24 22.30
CA GLY A 5 6.16 -27.27 22.15
C GLY A 5 5.40 -26.75 23.38
N ARG A 6 5.94 -26.96 24.59
CA ARG A 6 5.38 -26.40 25.84
C ARG A 6 5.48 -24.89 25.86
N LEU A 7 6.64 -24.35 25.49
CA LEU A 7 6.87 -22.92 25.44
C LEU A 7 5.94 -22.21 24.43
N VAL A 8 5.72 -22.83 23.26
CA VAL A 8 4.77 -22.33 22.25
C VAL A 8 3.35 -22.26 22.81
N LEU A 9 2.88 -23.32 23.46
CA LEU A 9 1.55 -23.38 24.08
C LEU A 9 1.38 -22.34 25.19
N GLU A 10 2.39 -22.17 26.03
CA GLU A 10 2.38 -21.22 27.14
C GLU A 10 2.31 -19.77 26.62
N ARG A 11 3.15 -19.43 25.63
CA ARG A 11 3.12 -18.11 24.98
C ARG A 11 1.80 -17.85 24.26
N ALA A 12 1.23 -18.84 23.58
CA ALA A 12 -0.07 -18.70 22.93
C ALA A 12 -1.18 -18.37 23.93
N LYS A 13 -1.20 -19.09 25.06
CA LYS A 13 -2.17 -18.84 26.15
C LYS A 13 -1.99 -17.47 26.76
N GLN A 14 -0.75 -17.07 27.05
CA GLN A 14 -0.45 -15.76 27.62
C GLN A 14 -0.97 -14.61 26.73
N ILE A 15 -0.77 -14.72 25.41
CA ILE A 15 -1.27 -13.72 24.45
C ILE A 15 -2.80 -13.72 24.42
N GLN A 16 -3.45 -14.88 24.43
CA GLN A 16 -4.91 -14.97 24.46
C GLN A 16 -5.51 -14.37 25.74
N GLU A 17 -4.90 -14.62 26.90
CA GLU A 17 -5.34 -14.04 28.18
C GLU A 17 -5.19 -12.53 28.20
N ARG A 18 -4.07 -11.99 27.69
CA ARG A 18 -3.83 -10.55 27.56
C ARG A 18 -4.82 -9.87 26.60
N LEU A 19 -5.12 -10.50 25.46
CA LEU A 19 -6.18 -10.05 24.56
C LEU A 19 -7.56 -10.06 25.23
N ALA A 20 -7.85 -11.07 26.06
CA ALA A 20 -9.09 -11.17 26.81
C ALA A 20 -9.19 -10.06 27.88
N GLN A 21 -8.08 -9.71 28.53
CA GLN A 21 -7.97 -8.60 29.49
C GLN A 21 -8.10 -7.21 28.83
N GLY A 22 -8.13 -7.14 27.50
CA GLY A 22 -8.35 -5.90 26.76
C GLY A 22 -7.08 -5.17 26.35
N GLU A 23 -5.92 -5.82 26.44
CA GLU A 23 -4.67 -5.26 25.96
C GLU A 23 -4.70 -5.05 24.44
N SER A 24 -3.96 -4.03 23.98
CA SER A 24 -3.94 -3.59 22.60
C SER A 24 -3.33 -4.66 21.68
N PRO A 25 -4.05 -5.14 20.65
CA PRO A 25 -3.51 -6.09 19.68
C PRO A 25 -2.26 -5.58 18.96
N GLU A 26 -2.12 -4.26 18.80
CA GLU A 26 -0.94 -3.62 18.20
C GLU A 26 0.32 -3.73 19.06
N GLU A 27 0.19 -3.61 20.38
CA GLU A 27 1.31 -3.74 21.33
C GLU A 27 1.76 -5.19 21.39
N LEU A 28 0.81 -6.11 21.49
CA LEU A 28 1.08 -7.54 21.47
C LEU A 28 1.69 -8.00 20.13
N ALA A 29 1.32 -7.38 19.01
CA ALA A 29 1.95 -7.66 17.72
C ALA A 29 3.43 -7.25 17.69
N LYS A 30 3.81 -6.13 18.31
CA LYS A 30 5.22 -5.72 18.43
C LYS A 30 6.01 -6.70 19.30
N GLU A 31 5.42 -7.13 20.41
CA GLU A 31 6.03 -8.13 21.28
C GLU A 31 6.21 -9.47 20.55
N LEU A 32 5.19 -9.95 19.84
CA LEU A 32 5.27 -11.17 19.04
C LEU A 32 6.36 -11.08 17.96
N ALA A 33 6.53 -9.89 17.36
CA ALA A 33 7.60 -9.65 16.40
C ALA A 33 8.99 -9.75 17.04
N SER A 34 9.16 -9.28 18.28
CA SER A 34 10.44 -9.46 19.00
C SER A 34 10.79 -10.94 19.22
N TRP A 35 9.79 -11.82 19.32
CA TRP A 35 10.01 -13.24 19.57
C TRP A 35 10.40 -14.04 18.34
N GLU A 36 10.31 -13.46 17.14
CA GLU A 36 10.58 -14.12 15.86
C GLU A 36 11.93 -14.88 15.85
N GLU A 37 12.96 -14.29 16.44
CA GLU A 37 14.32 -14.85 16.44
C GLU A 37 14.55 -15.84 17.60
N THR A 38 13.75 -15.71 18.66
CA THR A 38 13.87 -16.54 19.88
C THR A 38 13.02 -17.81 19.84
N LEU A 39 11.95 -17.82 19.03
CA LEU A 39 11.06 -18.97 18.88
C LEU A 39 11.49 -19.82 17.69
N GLU A 40 12.05 -21.00 17.98
CA GLU A 40 12.40 -22.00 16.96
C GLU A 40 11.20 -22.37 16.08
N ASP A 41 9.99 -22.43 16.64
CA ASP A 41 8.77 -22.83 15.93
C ASP A 41 7.67 -21.75 15.96
N PHE A 42 7.98 -20.61 15.34
CA PHE A 42 7.03 -19.51 15.14
C PHE A 42 5.74 -19.93 14.39
N PRO A 43 5.79 -20.76 13.33
CA PRO A 43 4.57 -21.22 12.65
C PRO A 43 3.59 -21.96 13.58
N SER A 44 4.08 -22.81 14.48
CA SER A 44 3.22 -23.51 15.44
C SER A 44 2.55 -22.56 16.43
N LEU A 45 3.21 -21.46 16.83
CA LEU A 45 2.59 -20.42 17.65
C LEU A 45 1.38 -19.80 16.95
N ILE A 46 1.51 -19.46 15.66
CA ILE A 46 0.40 -18.92 14.87
C ILE A 46 -0.74 -19.93 14.80
N ASP A 47 -0.43 -21.21 14.55
CA ASP A 47 -1.43 -22.28 14.47
C ASP A 47 -2.17 -22.49 15.81
N GLU A 48 -1.50 -22.27 16.95
CA GLU A 48 -2.12 -22.31 18.27
C GLU A 48 -3.05 -21.10 18.52
N LEU A 49 -2.59 -19.89 18.18
CA LEU A 49 -3.37 -18.65 18.36
C LEU A 49 -4.70 -18.70 17.61
N VAL A 50 -4.71 -19.24 16.39
CA VAL A 50 -5.91 -19.30 15.55
C VAL A 50 -6.88 -20.42 15.91
N LYS A 51 -6.56 -21.26 16.91
CA LYS A 51 -7.52 -22.25 17.42
C LYS A 51 -8.77 -21.59 17.99
N SER A 52 -8.62 -20.42 18.61
CA SER A 52 -9.73 -19.59 19.07
C SER A 52 -10.20 -18.64 17.94
N PRO A 53 -11.47 -18.67 17.51
CA PRO A 53 -12.00 -17.80 16.46
C PRO A 53 -12.33 -16.40 17.02
N ASP A 54 -11.31 -15.64 17.43
CA ASP A 54 -11.45 -14.31 18.01
C ASP A 54 -11.05 -13.20 17.00
N PRO A 55 -11.91 -12.20 16.74
CA PRO A 55 -11.57 -11.01 15.94
C PRO A 55 -10.31 -10.28 16.42
N LYS A 56 -10.03 -10.24 17.72
CA LYS A 56 -8.83 -9.61 18.26
C LYS A 56 -7.55 -10.31 17.81
N VAL A 57 -7.58 -11.64 17.72
CA VAL A 57 -6.47 -12.45 17.17
C VAL A 57 -6.28 -12.14 15.68
N ALA A 58 -7.37 -11.98 14.92
CA ALA A 58 -7.27 -11.58 13.52
C ALA A 58 -6.62 -10.19 13.37
N HIS A 59 -7.00 -9.23 14.22
CA HIS A 59 -6.40 -7.89 14.22
C HIS A 59 -4.92 -7.90 14.60
N LEU A 60 -4.54 -8.69 15.61
CA LEU A 60 -3.15 -8.91 16.00
C LEU A 60 -2.32 -9.47 14.84
N LEU A 61 -2.79 -10.54 14.18
CA LEU A 61 -2.09 -11.16 13.06
C LEU A 61 -2.01 -10.25 11.83
N GLY A 62 -3.05 -9.45 11.57
CA GLY A 62 -3.05 -8.44 10.51
C GLY A 62 -2.00 -7.36 10.76
N THR A 63 -1.97 -6.82 11.97
CA THR A 63 -0.97 -5.83 12.39
C THR A 63 0.44 -6.41 12.32
N LEU A 64 0.62 -7.65 12.78
CA LEU A 64 1.87 -8.37 12.73
C LEU A 64 2.37 -8.52 11.29
N LEU A 65 1.49 -8.87 10.35
CA LEU A 65 1.86 -9.02 8.94
C LEU A 65 2.29 -7.71 8.29
N SER A 66 1.67 -6.59 8.67
CA SER A 66 1.97 -5.26 8.12
C SER A 66 3.13 -4.54 8.80
N SER A 67 3.56 -4.98 10.00
CA SER A 67 4.56 -4.25 10.79
C SER A 67 5.97 -4.24 10.20
N ARG A 68 6.35 -5.29 9.45
CA ARG A 68 7.66 -5.40 8.79
C ARG A 68 7.67 -6.42 7.66
N SER A 69 8.81 -6.51 6.97
CA SER A 69 9.09 -7.62 6.05
C SER A 69 9.47 -8.88 6.84
N TRP A 70 8.73 -9.96 6.62
CA TRP A 70 8.93 -11.25 7.27
C TRP A 70 9.64 -12.23 6.35
N ASP A 71 10.32 -13.23 6.92
CA ASP A 71 10.75 -14.40 6.16
C ASP A 71 9.56 -15.08 5.47
N LYS A 72 9.80 -15.64 4.28
CA LYS A 72 8.75 -16.23 3.42
C LYS A 72 7.95 -17.31 4.15
N GLY A 73 8.60 -18.13 4.99
CA GLY A 73 7.94 -19.17 5.77
C GLY A 73 7.00 -18.59 6.83
N LYS A 74 7.48 -17.61 7.59
CA LYS A 74 6.73 -16.95 8.67
C LYS A 74 5.59 -16.08 8.15
N ALA A 75 5.83 -15.32 7.08
CA ALA A 75 4.78 -14.54 6.41
C ALA A 75 3.66 -15.45 5.89
N LYS A 76 4.00 -16.62 5.35
CA LYS A 76 3.03 -17.63 4.90
C LYS A 76 2.24 -18.22 6.07
N ALA A 77 2.88 -18.47 7.22
CA ALA A 77 2.21 -18.94 8.42
C ALA A 77 1.16 -17.91 8.92
N ILE A 78 1.53 -16.63 9.03
CA ILE A 78 0.62 -15.55 9.43
C ILE A 78 -0.57 -15.44 8.47
N LYS A 79 -0.33 -15.38 7.16
CA LYS A 79 -1.38 -15.34 6.13
C LYS A 79 -2.31 -16.54 6.19
N ARG A 80 -1.76 -17.75 6.39
CA ARG A 80 -2.54 -18.98 6.56
C ARG A 80 -3.39 -18.93 7.83
N GLY A 81 -2.86 -18.38 8.93
CA GLY A 81 -3.60 -18.15 10.17
C GLY A 81 -4.81 -17.24 9.96
N LEU A 82 -4.61 -16.07 9.36
CA LEU A 82 -5.68 -15.15 8.99
C LEU A 82 -6.74 -15.81 8.10
N PHE A 83 -6.30 -16.61 7.13
CA PHE A 83 -7.22 -17.36 6.26
C PHE A 83 -8.06 -18.38 7.04
N LYS A 84 -7.46 -19.13 7.98
CA LYS A 84 -8.19 -20.07 8.85
C LYS A 84 -9.24 -19.34 9.71
N LEU A 85 -8.91 -18.18 10.27
CA LEU A 85 -9.87 -17.37 11.04
C LEU A 85 -11.05 -16.93 10.16
N ARG A 86 -10.76 -16.48 8.93
CA ARG A 86 -11.80 -16.11 7.95
C ARG A 86 -12.71 -17.28 7.58
N GLN A 87 -12.14 -18.47 7.37
CA GLN A 87 -12.92 -19.68 7.08
C GLN A 87 -13.85 -20.06 8.24
N ARG A 88 -13.48 -19.71 9.48
CA ARG A 88 -14.30 -19.91 10.69
C ARG A 88 -15.30 -18.78 10.94
N GLY A 89 -15.45 -17.84 10.00
CA GLY A 89 -16.44 -16.76 10.09
C GLY A 89 -15.96 -15.51 10.83
N VAL A 90 -14.70 -15.45 11.27
CA VAL A 90 -14.16 -14.25 11.91
C VAL A 90 -14.04 -13.14 10.86
N ARG A 91 -14.71 -12.02 11.12
CA ARG A 91 -14.60 -10.79 10.33
C ARG A 91 -13.69 -9.81 11.06
N TRP A 92 -12.76 -9.19 10.34
CA TRP A 92 -11.92 -8.11 10.84
C TRP A 92 -11.78 -7.05 9.75
N GLU A 93 -11.55 -5.80 10.14
CA GLU A 93 -11.20 -4.75 9.20
C GLU A 93 -9.77 -4.96 8.71
N GLU A 94 -9.64 -5.45 7.48
CA GLU A 94 -8.35 -5.47 6.81
C GLU A 94 -8.02 -4.03 6.42
N LYS A 95 -7.02 -3.42 7.07
CA LYS A 95 -6.38 -2.21 6.55
C LYS A 95 -5.79 -2.57 5.19
N ARG A 96 -6.56 -2.34 4.13
CA ARG A 96 -6.12 -2.50 2.76
C ARG A 96 -5.10 -1.42 2.46
N GLU A 97 -3.84 -1.66 2.80
CA GLU A 97 -2.71 -0.91 2.26
C GLU A 97 -2.46 -1.37 0.82
N GLY A 98 -3.38 -0.98 -0.06
CA GLY A 98 -3.26 -1.17 -1.49
C GLY A 98 -3.78 0.07 -2.18
N ARG A 99 -2.91 0.78 -2.93
CA ARG A 99 -3.39 1.74 -3.92
C ARG A 99 -4.30 0.96 -4.87
N GLY A 100 -5.58 1.31 -4.89
CA GLY A 100 -6.56 0.65 -5.76
C GLY A 100 -6.02 0.55 -7.17
N VAL A 101 -5.85 -0.69 -7.65
CA VAL A 101 -5.27 -1.03 -8.96
C VAL A 101 -6.13 -0.49 -10.12
N LEU A 102 -7.34 -0.02 -9.81
CA LEU A 102 -8.32 0.54 -10.75
C LEU A 102 -8.60 2.04 -10.50
N ARG A 103 -7.61 2.83 -10.05
CA ARG A 103 -7.77 4.28 -10.10
C ARG A 103 -7.59 4.75 -11.54
N PRO A 104 -8.56 5.51 -12.12
CA PRO A 104 -8.34 6.13 -13.41
C PRO A 104 -7.06 6.97 -13.34
N ALA A 105 -6.25 6.92 -14.40
CA ALA A 105 -5.07 7.76 -14.49
C ALA A 105 -5.48 9.22 -14.23
N PRO A 106 -4.76 9.97 -13.40
CA PRO A 106 -5.06 11.38 -13.20
C PRO A 106 -5.11 12.05 -14.58
N PRO A 107 -6.04 13.00 -14.80
CA PRO A 107 -6.12 13.72 -16.06
C PRO A 107 -4.74 14.31 -16.38
N PRO A 108 -4.34 14.35 -17.67
CA PRO A 108 -3.05 14.90 -18.04
C PRO A 108 -2.95 16.33 -17.48
N GLN A 109 -1.90 16.59 -16.71
CA GLN A 109 -1.57 17.95 -16.32
C GLN A 109 -1.12 18.69 -17.60
N PHE A 110 -1.87 19.73 -17.96
CA PHE A 110 -1.49 20.61 -19.05
C PHE A 110 -0.57 21.67 -18.49
N GLU A 111 0.65 21.72 -19.01
CA GLU A 111 1.57 22.83 -18.74
C GLU A 111 1.49 23.77 -19.94
N GLY A 112 0.98 24.98 -19.70
CA GLY A 112 0.84 26.01 -20.70
C GLY A 112 1.90 27.09 -20.52
N TYR A 113 2.43 27.60 -21.62
CA TYR A 113 3.24 28.80 -21.67
C TYR A 113 2.54 29.86 -22.53
N LEU A 114 2.50 31.07 -22.01
CA LEU A 114 1.94 32.23 -22.69
C LEU A 114 2.99 33.33 -22.73
N GLY A 115 3.49 33.61 -23.94
CA GLY A 115 4.48 34.63 -24.17
C GLY A 115 3.92 36.05 -24.06
N ALA A 116 4.84 37.00 -23.92
CA ALA A 116 4.55 38.42 -24.03
C ALA A 116 4.07 38.77 -25.46
N ILE A 117 3.35 39.88 -25.55
CA ILE A 117 2.91 40.45 -26.82
C ILE A 117 4.06 41.30 -27.38
N ASP A 118 4.43 41.09 -28.64
CA ASP A 118 5.44 41.89 -29.32
C ASP A 118 4.87 43.24 -29.82
N SER A 119 5.74 44.08 -30.39
CA SER A 119 5.33 45.40 -30.92
C SER A 119 4.38 45.35 -32.12
N ARG A 120 4.14 44.17 -32.69
CA ARG A 120 3.21 43.92 -33.80
C ARG A 120 1.93 43.21 -33.36
N GLY A 121 1.75 42.98 -32.05
CA GLY A 121 0.58 42.31 -31.51
C GLY A 121 0.62 40.79 -31.58
N HIS A 122 1.77 40.18 -31.90
CA HIS A 122 1.93 38.74 -31.89
C HIS A 122 2.29 38.23 -30.49
N ARG A 123 1.77 37.07 -30.13
CA ARG A 123 2.17 36.34 -28.91
C ARG A 123 2.40 34.86 -29.20
N VAL A 124 3.37 34.28 -28.53
CA VAL A 124 3.61 32.83 -28.59
C VAL A 124 2.75 32.13 -27.55
N VAL A 125 2.10 31.04 -27.93
CA VAL A 125 1.36 30.15 -27.03
C VAL A 125 1.92 28.74 -27.19
N ALA A 126 2.17 28.05 -26.08
CA ALA A 126 2.54 26.64 -26.11
C ALA A 126 1.77 25.86 -25.05
N ILE A 127 1.36 24.64 -25.39
CA ILE A 127 0.66 23.71 -24.51
C ILE A 127 1.38 22.36 -24.61
N HIS A 128 1.96 21.93 -23.49
CA HIS A 128 2.51 20.60 -23.36
C HIS A 128 1.45 19.63 -22.82
N ARG A 129 1.26 18.53 -23.54
CA ARG A 129 0.41 17.41 -23.14
C ARG A 129 1.26 16.18 -22.87
N SER A 130 1.48 15.91 -21.59
CA SER A 130 2.14 14.70 -21.12
C SER A 130 1.36 13.44 -21.52
N ARG A 131 2.06 12.40 -21.97
CA ARG A 131 1.54 11.05 -22.22
C ARG A 131 2.25 10.03 -21.32
N PRO A 132 1.65 8.83 -21.11
CA PRO A 132 2.32 7.75 -20.40
C PRO A 132 3.69 7.40 -21.02
N LEU A 133 4.56 6.77 -20.23
CA LEU A 133 5.89 6.27 -20.67
C LEU A 133 6.88 7.37 -21.11
N GLY A 134 6.79 8.57 -20.52
CA GLY A 134 7.76 9.65 -20.77
C GLY A 134 7.63 10.30 -22.16
N MET A 135 6.54 10.04 -22.87
CA MET A 135 6.25 10.69 -24.15
C MET A 135 5.48 11.99 -23.92
N GLY A 136 5.75 13.01 -24.72
CA GLY A 136 5.07 14.30 -24.66
C GLY A 136 4.71 14.81 -26.06
N VAL A 137 3.62 15.56 -26.15
CA VAL A 137 3.29 16.33 -27.35
C VAL A 137 3.28 17.81 -26.97
N LEU A 138 4.10 18.60 -27.65
CA LEU A 138 4.08 20.05 -27.56
C LEU A 138 3.26 20.59 -28.73
N TYR A 139 2.21 21.33 -28.41
CA TYR A 139 1.49 22.16 -29.35
C TYR A 139 1.98 23.59 -29.15
N TRP A 140 2.42 24.27 -30.20
CA TRP A 140 2.79 25.67 -30.08
C TRP A 140 2.32 26.46 -31.28
N GLY A 141 2.16 27.76 -31.10
CA GLY A 141 1.68 28.64 -32.15
C GLY A 141 1.92 30.10 -31.84
N MET A 142 1.65 30.92 -32.85
CA MET A 142 1.65 32.37 -32.74
C MET A 142 0.22 32.85 -32.92
N VAL A 143 -0.24 33.70 -32.02
CA VAL A 143 -1.60 34.24 -31.99
C VAL A 143 -1.51 35.76 -32.10
N ARG A 144 -2.51 36.37 -32.75
CA ARG A 144 -2.73 37.81 -32.83
C ARG A 144 -4.20 38.08 -32.51
N ASP A 145 -4.49 39.16 -31.79
CA ASP A 145 -5.83 39.41 -31.28
C ASP A 145 -6.88 39.62 -32.40
N GLU A 146 -6.48 40.22 -33.52
CA GLU A 146 -7.37 40.50 -34.66
C GLU A 146 -7.56 39.30 -35.60
N GLU A 147 -6.54 38.46 -35.75
CA GLU A 147 -6.48 37.39 -36.77
C GLU A 147 -6.59 35.98 -36.15
N GLY A 148 -6.55 35.88 -34.82
CA GLY A 148 -6.51 34.60 -34.12
C GLY A 148 -5.17 33.89 -34.29
N MET A 149 -5.20 32.58 -34.55
CA MET A 149 -3.99 31.76 -34.63
C MET A 149 -3.33 31.87 -36.00
N VAL A 150 -2.19 32.56 -36.06
CA VAL A 150 -1.41 32.84 -37.28
C VAL A 150 -0.49 31.67 -37.65
N ARG A 151 0.01 30.94 -36.64
CA ARG A 151 0.85 29.74 -36.84
C ARG A 151 0.48 28.68 -35.82
N PHE A 152 0.53 27.42 -36.25
CA PHE A 152 0.30 26.27 -35.39
C PHE A 152 1.17 25.10 -35.79
N GLU A 153 1.87 24.55 -34.80
CA GLU A 153 2.77 23.42 -34.98
C GLU A 153 2.64 22.41 -33.85
N ARG A 154 2.96 21.17 -34.21
CA ARG A 154 2.96 20.02 -33.31
C ARG A 154 4.33 19.40 -33.33
N MET A 155 4.92 19.23 -32.15
CA MET A 155 6.18 18.55 -31.96
C MET A 155 6.00 17.37 -31.01
N GLU A 156 6.54 16.22 -31.37
CA GLU A 156 6.59 15.04 -30.51
C GLU A 156 7.97 14.97 -29.86
N GLY A 157 8.01 14.81 -28.54
CA GLY A 157 9.24 14.68 -27.77
C GLY A 157 9.23 13.42 -26.91
N LYS A 158 10.38 12.74 -26.84
CA LYS A 158 10.69 11.82 -25.75
C LYS A 158 11.35 12.65 -24.65
N LYS A 159 10.83 12.55 -23.43
CA LYS A 159 11.42 13.19 -22.25
C LYS A 159 12.78 12.56 -21.93
#